data_AF-V4RRA8-F1
#
_entry.id   AF-V4RRA8-F1
#
_cell.length_a   1.000
_cell.length_b   1.000
_cell.length_c   1.000
_cell.angle_alpha   90.00
_cell.angle_beta   90.00
_cell.angle_gamma   90.00
#
_symmetry.space_group_name_H-M   'P 1'
#
loop_
_entity.id
_entity.type
_entity.pdbx_description
1 polymer ?
#
loop_
_entity_poly.entity_id
_entity_poly.type
_entity_poly.pdbx_seq_one_letter_code
_entity_poly.pdbx_strand_id
1 'polypeptide(L)'
;MSAAPISASDAGSDPELRAARAAGWRGCDLAWERLQEEAGAAWREGRQDAAVRAWRRAWRIAFWRLARDDPRFATSLANAALADRLAGREARAARRYERAMALWEKVPIWLEGAEIRPRARSSMFHLRMEARHRDTYRANALARLSRFVEEAQEASRCAWAGEPCPHRLITRWRGEKPSVFDDTRKLLAAALLICVPEGPHADA
;
A
#
# COMPACT_ATOMS: atom_id res chain seq x y z
N MET A 1 29.70 -38.02 4.15
CA MET A 1 29.37 -37.67 2.75
C MET A 1 28.40 -36.50 2.79
N SER A 2 28.87 -35.33 2.34
CA SER A 2 28.12 -34.09 2.25
C SER A 2 27.17 -34.14 1.06
N ALA A 3 25.91 -33.75 1.25
CA ALA A 3 25.05 -33.32 0.16
C ALA A 3 23.97 -32.37 0.68
N ALA A 4 24.18 -31.08 0.45
CA ALA A 4 23.15 -30.22 -0.12
C ALA A 4 23.81 -29.43 -1.25
N PRO A 5 23.07 -29.12 -2.32
CA PRO A 5 22.47 -27.80 -2.30
C PRO A 5 21.00 -27.78 -2.78
N ILE A 6 20.17 -27.12 -1.96
CA ILE A 6 19.18 -26.09 -2.32
C ILE A 6 18.72 -26.15 -3.79
N SER A 7 17.60 -26.82 -4.02
CA SER A 7 16.88 -26.76 -5.29
C SER A 7 16.28 -25.37 -5.48
N ALA A 8 16.71 -24.68 -6.53
CA ALA A 8 16.12 -23.47 -7.07
C ALA A 8 14.77 -23.75 -7.78
N SER A 9 13.82 -24.35 -7.08
CA SER A 9 12.53 -24.80 -7.65
C SER A 9 11.33 -24.08 -7.03
N ASP A 10 11.24 -22.75 -7.16
CA ASP A 10 9.97 -22.05 -6.93
C ASP A 10 9.84 -20.65 -7.58
N ALA A 11 10.88 -20.14 -8.26
CA ALA A 11 10.74 -18.87 -9.01
C ALA A 11 9.77 -18.99 -10.21
N GLY A 12 9.45 -20.22 -10.63
CA GLY A 12 8.46 -20.52 -11.66
C GLY A 12 7.03 -20.79 -11.14
N SER A 13 6.81 -20.92 -9.82
CA SER A 13 5.55 -21.43 -9.26
C SER A 13 4.58 -20.35 -8.76
N ASP A 14 5.02 -19.12 -8.47
CA ASP A 14 4.17 -18.05 -7.94
C ASP A 14 3.08 -17.57 -8.94
N PRO A 15 1.80 -17.98 -8.78
CA PRO A 15 0.74 -17.61 -9.70
C PRO A 15 0.38 -16.12 -9.62
N GLU A 16 0.54 -15.51 -8.44
CA GLU A 16 0.23 -14.12 -8.22
C GLU A 16 1.25 -13.23 -8.94
N LEU A 17 2.54 -13.56 -8.87
CA LEU A 17 3.58 -12.87 -9.61
C LEU A 17 3.41 -13.02 -11.13
N ARG A 18 2.99 -14.19 -11.61
CA ARG A 18 2.68 -14.40 -13.04
C ARG A 18 1.51 -13.51 -13.47
N ALA A 19 0.43 -13.47 -12.69
CA ALA A 19 -0.73 -12.63 -12.98
C ALA A 19 -0.38 -11.13 -12.93
N ALA A 20 0.41 -10.70 -11.94
CA ALA A 20 0.89 -9.34 -11.81
C ALA A 20 1.70 -8.92 -13.05
N ARG A 21 2.67 -9.75 -13.47
CA ARG A 21 3.49 -9.50 -14.67
C ARG A 21 2.65 -9.45 -15.94
N ALA A 22 1.68 -10.35 -16.08
CA ALA A 22 0.75 -10.36 -17.21
C ALA A 22 -0.09 -9.06 -17.28
N ALA A 23 -0.37 -8.45 -16.13
CA ALA A 23 -1.03 -7.15 -16.01
C ALA A 23 -0.07 -5.94 -16.05
N GLY A 24 1.19 -6.14 -16.43
CA GLY A 24 2.20 -5.08 -16.58
C GLY A 24 2.85 -4.61 -15.28
N TRP A 25 2.57 -5.25 -14.14
CA TRP A 25 3.28 -4.94 -12.89
C TRP A 25 4.71 -5.45 -12.93
N ARG A 26 5.63 -4.64 -12.41
CA ARG A 26 7.03 -5.04 -12.23
C ARG A 26 7.13 -5.89 -10.97
N GLY A 27 8.15 -6.74 -10.91
CA GLY A 27 8.41 -7.54 -9.70
C GLY A 27 8.57 -6.70 -8.43
N CYS A 28 9.09 -5.47 -8.56
CA CYS A 28 9.21 -4.54 -7.43
C CYS A 28 7.86 -4.05 -6.90
N ASP A 29 6.82 -3.97 -7.74
CA ASP A 29 5.50 -3.49 -7.34
C ASP A 29 4.85 -4.49 -6.36
N LEU A 30 4.88 -5.79 -6.71
CA LEU A 30 4.37 -6.85 -5.84
C LEU A 30 5.29 -7.10 -4.63
N ALA A 31 6.61 -7.04 -4.80
CA ALA A 31 7.55 -7.21 -3.69
C ALA A 31 7.40 -6.11 -2.62
N TRP A 32 7.14 -4.86 -3.04
CA TRP A 32 6.85 -3.77 -2.12
C TRP A 32 5.58 -4.04 -1.31
N GLU A 33 4.50 -4.47 -1.97
CA GLU A 33 3.22 -4.76 -1.31
C GLU A 33 3.38 -5.86 -0.27
N ARG A 34 4.00 -6.99 -0.64
CA ARG A 34 4.22 -8.12 0.28
C ARG A 34 5.06 -7.73 1.50
N LEU A 35 6.11 -6.93 1.31
CA LEU A 35 6.91 -6.44 2.43
C LEU A 35 6.11 -5.55 3.39
N GLN A 36 5.18 -4.75 2.87
CA GLN A 36 4.31 -3.91 3.70
C GLN A 36 3.25 -4.74 4.42
N GLU A 37 2.71 -5.78 3.78
CA GLU A 37 1.83 -6.76 4.42
C GLU A 37 2.54 -7.50 5.57
N GLU A 38 3.75 -8.01 5.31
CA GLU A 38 4.60 -8.65 6.32
C GLU A 38 4.88 -7.71 7.49
N ALA A 39 5.20 -6.45 7.19
CA ALA A 39 5.50 -5.45 8.22
C ALA A 39 4.26 -5.12 9.06
N GLY A 40 3.10 -4.93 8.43
CA GLY A 40 1.85 -4.66 9.12
C GLY A 40 1.39 -5.82 10.00
N ALA A 41 1.56 -7.06 9.53
CA ALA A 41 1.28 -8.26 10.34
C ALA A 41 2.23 -8.34 11.54
N ALA A 42 3.54 -8.18 11.32
CA ALA A 42 4.53 -8.19 12.39
C ALA A 42 4.30 -7.09 13.43
N TRP A 43 3.90 -5.89 12.99
CA TRP A 43 3.58 -4.77 13.87
C TRP A 43 2.39 -5.10 14.78
N ARG A 44 1.31 -5.64 14.21
CA ARG A 44 0.12 -6.05 14.99
C ARG A 44 0.37 -7.18 15.97
N GLU A 45 1.30 -8.07 15.65
CA GLU A 45 1.73 -9.15 16.54
C GLU A 45 2.76 -8.70 17.60
N GLY A 46 3.09 -7.41 17.67
CA GLY A 46 4.08 -6.87 18.60
C GLY A 46 5.54 -7.22 18.24
N ARG A 47 5.78 -7.85 17.09
CA ARG A 47 7.11 -8.23 16.58
C ARG A 47 7.81 -7.03 15.93
N GLN A 48 8.08 -6.00 16.73
CA GLN A 48 8.60 -4.70 16.30
C GLN A 48 9.85 -4.80 15.41
N ASP A 49 10.82 -5.63 15.77
CA ASP A 49 12.06 -5.79 15.00
C ASP A 49 11.82 -6.35 13.59
N ALA A 50 10.87 -7.26 13.46
CA ALA A 50 10.49 -7.82 12.16
C ALA A 50 9.80 -6.76 11.29
N ALA A 51 8.89 -5.97 11.87
CA ALA A 51 8.24 -4.86 11.19
C ALA A 51 9.27 -3.83 10.69
N VAL A 52 10.20 -3.40 11.55
CA VAL A 52 11.26 -2.46 11.20
C VAL A 52 12.16 -2.98 10.07
N ARG A 53 12.53 -4.26 10.09
CA ARG A 53 13.30 -4.87 8.99
C ARG A 53 12.54 -4.85 7.68
N ALA A 54 11.25 -5.18 7.70
CA ALA A 54 10.40 -5.19 6.52
C ALA A 54 10.17 -3.77 5.95
N TRP A 55 9.86 -2.78 6.80
CA TRP A 55 9.74 -1.38 6.40
C TRP A 55 11.03 -0.84 5.76
N ARG A 56 12.21 -1.17 6.31
CA ARG A 56 13.50 -0.77 5.70
C ARG A 56 13.72 -1.41 4.33
N ARG A 57 13.25 -2.64 4.11
CA ARG A 57 13.29 -3.31 2.80
C ARG A 57 12.33 -2.64 1.82
N ALA A 58 11.08 -2.40 2.23
CA ALA A 58 10.07 -1.71 1.43
C ALA A 58 10.53 -0.29 1.04
N TRP A 59 11.12 0.47 1.99
CA TRP A 59 11.71 1.79 1.74
C TRP A 59 12.79 1.75 0.66
N ARG A 60 13.68 0.75 0.65
CA ARG A 60 14.70 0.62 -0.40
C ARG A 60 14.08 0.37 -1.77
N ILE A 61 13.01 -0.43 -1.85
CA ILE A 61 12.29 -0.64 -3.10
C ILE A 61 11.66 0.67 -3.55
N ALA A 62 10.92 1.35 -2.67
CA ALA A 62 10.29 2.62 -2.98
C ALA A 62 11.30 3.66 -3.47
N PHE A 63 12.40 3.84 -2.74
CA PHE A 63 13.43 4.82 -3.04
C PHE A 63 14.12 4.61 -4.39
N TRP A 64 14.41 3.36 -4.77
CA TRP A 64 15.17 3.06 -5.99
C TRP A 64 14.33 2.72 -7.21
N ARG A 65 13.07 2.30 -7.03
CA ARG A 65 12.26 1.68 -8.10
C ARG A 65 10.92 2.36 -8.36
N LEU A 66 10.41 3.15 -7.42
CA LEU A 66 9.14 3.83 -7.55
C LEU A 66 9.36 5.31 -7.88
N ALA A 67 8.41 5.88 -8.61
CA ALA A 67 8.41 7.32 -8.87
C ALA A 67 8.14 8.09 -7.58
N ARG A 68 8.60 9.35 -7.49
CA ARG A 68 8.48 10.15 -6.26
C ARG A 68 7.06 10.61 -5.96
N ASP A 69 6.24 10.71 -7.00
CA ASP A 69 4.81 11.02 -6.98
C ASP A 69 3.93 9.76 -6.78
N ASP A 70 4.52 8.56 -6.77
CA ASP A 70 3.81 7.32 -6.47
C ASP A 70 3.35 7.31 -4.99
N PRO A 71 2.06 7.08 -4.69
CA PRO A 71 1.54 7.06 -3.32
C PRO A 71 2.30 6.10 -2.39
N ARG A 72 2.82 5.00 -2.94
CA ARG A 72 3.59 3.99 -2.18
C ARG A 72 4.91 4.54 -1.65
N PHE A 73 5.47 5.57 -2.29
CA PHE A 73 6.64 6.29 -1.81
C PHE A 73 6.32 7.06 -0.51
N ALA A 74 5.15 7.71 -0.45
CA ALA A 74 4.68 8.43 0.74
C ALA A 74 4.48 7.49 1.94
N THR A 75 3.78 6.37 1.74
CA THR A 75 3.60 5.32 2.77
C THR A 75 4.93 4.77 3.27
N SER A 76 5.89 4.57 2.36
CA SER A 76 7.21 4.06 2.73
C SER A 76 8.01 5.05 3.55
N LEU A 77 7.86 6.37 3.31
CA LEU A 77 8.42 7.41 4.15
C LEU A 77 7.78 7.39 5.55
N ALA A 78 6.45 7.32 5.65
CA ALA A 78 5.74 7.27 6.93
C ALA A 78 6.16 6.05 7.77
N ASN A 79 6.16 4.85 7.18
CA ASN A 79 6.55 3.63 7.90
C ASN A 79 8.05 3.65 8.27
N ALA A 80 8.90 4.22 7.43
CA ALA A 80 10.32 4.39 7.75
C ALA A 80 10.57 5.50 8.80
N ALA A 81 9.66 6.46 8.94
CA ALA A 81 9.67 7.46 10.01
C ALA A 81 9.30 6.81 11.35
N LEU A 82 8.28 5.94 11.36
CA LEU A 82 7.94 5.13 12.54
C LEU A 82 9.14 4.30 12.99
N ALA A 83 9.83 3.64 12.06
CA ALA A 83 11.08 2.92 12.35
C ALA A 83 12.22 3.80 12.91
N ASP A 84 12.23 5.10 12.59
CA ASP A 84 13.20 6.05 13.15
C ASP A 84 12.80 6.48 14.56
N ARG A 85 11.53 6.74 14.82
CA ARG A 85 10.96 7.04 16.15
C ARG A 85 11.19 5.89 17.14
N LEU A 86 10.89 4.65 16.74
CA LEU A 86 11.14 3.44 17.55
C LEU A 86 12.61 3.24 17.93
N ALA A 87 13.53 3.91 17.24
CA ALA A 87 14.95 3.86 17.53
C ALA A 87 15.49 5.20 18.09
N GLY A 88 14.61 6.04 18.63
CA GLY A 88 14.94 7.30 19.30
C GLY A 88 15.37 8.45 18.39
N ARG A 89 15.20 8.33 17.06
CA ARG A 89 15.65 9.34 16.09
C ARG A 89 14.52 10.31 15.71
N GLU A 90 13.94 11.00 16.69
CA GLU A 90 12.75 11.86 16.49
C GLU A 90 12.93 12.92 15.39
N ALA A 91 14.04 13.65 15.39
CA ALA A 91 14.27 14.69 14.37
C ALA A 91 14.30 14.12 12.94
N ARG A 92 14.75 12.87 12.76
CA ARG A 92 14.74 12.19 11.47
C ARG A 92 13.34 11.68 11.13
N ALA A 93 12.60 11.17 12.12
CA ALA A 93 11.22 10.75 11.96
C ALA A 93 10.33 11.92 11.54
N ALA A 94 10.40 13.07 12.23
CA ALA A 94 9.62 14.27 11.93
C ALA A 94 9.79 14.71 10.48
N ARG A 95 11.04 14.87 10.00
CA ARG A 95 11.31 15.23 8.59
C ARG A 95 10.77 14.22 7.59
N ARG A 96 10.71 12.93 7.92
CA ARG A 96 10.18 11.90 7.03
C ARG A 96 8.66 11.91 7.00
N TYR A 97 8.02 12.11 8.14
CA TYR A 97 6.57 12.27 8.23
C TYR A 97 6.09 13.52 7.50
N GLU A 98 6.74 14.67 7.68
CA GLU A 98 6.44 15.91 6.95
C GLU A 98 6.48 15.69 5.42
N ARG A 99 7.52 15.00 4.94
CA ARG A 99 7.62 14.64 3.52
C ARG A 99 6.54 13.67 3.08
N ALA A 100 6.17 12.70 3.92
CA ALA A 100 5.09 11.76 3.61
C ALA A 100 3.75 12.50 3.46
N MET A 101 3.44 13.42 4.38
CA MET A 101 2.22 14.24 4.33
C MET A 101 2.18 15.11 3.07
N ALA A 102 3.27 15.83 2.77
CA ALA A 102 3.37 16.67 1.58
C ALA A 102 3.25 15.88 0.26
N LEU A 103 3.59 14.59 0.25
CA LEU A 103 3.37 13.72 -0.90
C LEU A 103 1.92 13.26 -0.99
N TRP A 104 1.30 12.89 0.14
CA TRP A 104 -0.12 12.53 0.20
C TRP A 104 -1.05 13.67 -0.24
N GLU A 105 -0.66 14.93 -0.02
CA GLU A 105 -1.36 16.12 -0.56
C GLU A 105 -1.34 16.18 -2.10
N LYS A 106 -0.34 15.56 -2.74
CA LYS A 106 -0.17 15.57 -4.20
C LYS A 106 -0.75 14.34 -4.89
N VAL A 107 -1.16 13.33 -4.13
CA VAL A 107 -1.76 12.10 -4.69
C VAL A 107 -3.02 12.36 -5.53
N PRO A 108 -3.87 13.38 -5.27
CA PRO A 108 -4.96 13.71 -6.19
C PRO A 108 -4.52 13.95 -7.63
N ILE A 109 -3.33 14.55 -7.86
CA ILE A 109 -2.77 14.75 -9.21
C ILE A 109 -2.38 13.40 -9.83
N TRP A 110 -1.78 12.51 -9.04
CA TRP A 110 -1.44 11.15 -9.49
C TRP A 110 -2.70 10.37 -9.91
N LEU A 111 -3.83 10.57 -9.22
CA LEU A 111 -5.11 9.91 -9.55
C LEU A 111 -5.65 10.27 -10.93
N GLU A 112 -5.38 11.48 -11.44
CA GLU A 112 -5.84 11.91 -12.77
C GLU A 112 -5.33 10.96 -13.87
N GLY A 113 -4.08 10.53 -13.74
CA GLY A 113 -3.40 9.59 -14.65
C GLY A 113 -3.57 8.12 -14.30
N ALA A 114 -4.25 7.77 -13.19
CA ALA A 114 -4.31 6.39 -12.71
C ALA A 114 -5.07 5.47 -13.69
N GLU A 115 -4.47 4.31 -13.96
CA GLU A 115 -5.10 3.25 -14.73
C GLU A 115 -6.06 2.45 -13.85
N ILE A 116 -7.36 2.60 -14.14
CA ILE A 116 -8.44 1.87 -13.46
C ILE A 116 -9.01 0.88 -14.47
N ARG A 117 -8.77 -0.42 -14.23
CA ARG A 117 -9.23 -1.48 -15.12
C ARG A 117 -10.66 -1.89 -14.76
N PRO A 118 -11.51 -2.21 -15.77
CA PRO A 118 -12.86 -2.71 -15.51
C PRO A 118 -12.87 -3.93 -14.61
N ARG A 119 -13.87 -4.05 -13.74
CA ARG A 119 -13.99 -5.19 -12.82
C ARG A 119 -15.17 -6.05 -13.20
N ALA A 120 -14.90 -7.30 -13.61
CA ALA A 120 -15.95 -8.26 -13.87
C ALA A 120 -16.79 -8.51 -12.60
N ARG A 121 -18.03 -8.00 -12.58
CA ARG A 121 -19.04 -8.36 -11.57
C ARG A 121 -20.08 -9.27 -12.22
N SER A 122 -20.12 -10.52 -11.76
CA SER A 122 -21.13 -11.60 -11.87
C SER A 122 -21.89 -11.87 -13.19
N SER A 123 -21.97 -11.00 -14.19
CA SER A 123 -22.61 -11.28 -15.47
C SER A 123 -22.05 -10.46 -16.65
N MET A 124 -22.16 -11.01 -17.87
CA MET A 124 -21.81 -10.30 -19.11
C MET A 124 -22.62 -9.01 -19.30
N PHE A 125 -23.80 -8.93 -18.69
CA PHE A 125 -24.63 -7.73 -18.69
C PHE A 125 -23.93 -6.57 -17.97
N HIS A 126 -23.34 -6.80 -16.80
CA HIS A 126 -22.60 -5.75 -16.07
C HIS A 126 -21.35 -5.30 -16.82
N LEU A 127 -20.67 -6.20 -17.53
CA LEU A 127 -19.55 -5.84 -18.40
C LEU A 127 -19.99 -4.94 -19.56
N ARG A 128 -21.13 -5.23 -20.19
CA ARG A 128 -21.69 -4.37 -21.25
C ARG A 128 -22.13 -3.01 -20.72
N MET A 129 -22.75 -2.97 -19.54
CA MET A 129 -23.13 -1.70 -18.89
C MET A 129 -21.90 -0.88 -18.51
N GLU A 130 -20.86 -1.51 -17.98
CA GLU A 130 -19.59 -0.86 -17.65
C GLU A 130 -18.89 -0.30 -18.89
N ALA A 131 -18.87 -1.06 -19.99
CA ALA A 131 -18.34 -0.59 -21.25
C ALA A 131 -19.14 0.61 -21.81
N ARG A 132 -20.47 0.61 -21.67
CA ARG A 132 -21.35 1.68 -22.17
C ARG A 132 -21.27 2.97 -21.35
N HIS A 133 -20.95 2.90 -20.06
CA HIS A 133 -20.92 4.05 -19.14
C HIS A 133 -19.53 4.31 -18.54
N ARG A 134 -18.47 4.05 -19.32
CA ARG A 134 -17.07 4.05 -18.86
C ARG A 134 -16.68 5.29 -18.04
N ASP A 135 -17.13 6.47 -18.44
CA ASP A 135 -16.82 7.72 -17.75
C ASP A 135 -17.48 7.80 -16.37
N THR A 136 -18.74 7.40 -16.25
CA THR A 136 -19.44 7.32 -14.95
C THR A 136 -18.78 6.30 -14.02
N TYR A 137 -18.37 5.15 -14.55
CA TYR A 137 -17.64 4.15 -13.77
C TYR A 137 -16.28 4.66 -13.30
N ARG A 138 -15.53 5.34 -14.19
CA ARG A 138 -14.25 5.97 -13.83
C ARG A 138 -14.47 7.05 -12.78
N ALA A 139 -15.46 7.92 -12.93
CA ALA A 139 -15.78 8.97 -11.97
C ALA A 139 -16.13 8.39 -10.58
N ASN A 140 -16.98 7.37 -10.53
CA ASN A 140 -17.33 6.69 -9.28
C ASN A 140 -16.13 6.00 -8.64
N ALA A 141 -15.25 5.39 -9.44
CA ALA A 141 -14.03 4.79 -8.94
C ALA A 141 -13.10 5.85 -8.36
N LEU A 142 -12.85 6.95 -9.07
CA LEU A 142 -12.03 8.07 -8.59
C LEU A 142 -12.60 8.67 -7.29
N ALA A 143 -13.91 8.91 -7.22
CA ALA A 143 -14.54 9.41 -6.00
C ALA A 143 -14.35 8.47 -4.79
N ARG A 144 -14.36 7.15 -5.02
CA ARG A 144 -14.01 6.18 -3.97
C ARG A 144 -12.53 6.26 -3.60
N LEU A 145 -11.64 6.36 -4.57
CA LEU A 145 -10.20 6.43 -4.36
C LEU A 145 -9.80 7.70 -3.60
N SER A 146 -10.43 8.83 -3.86
CA SER A 146 -10.20 10.08 -3.13
C SER A 146 -10.46 9.93 -1.62
N ARG A 147 -11.48 9.18 -1.22
CA ARG A 147 -11.72 8.91 0.22
C ARG A 147 -10.56 8.14 0.87
N PHE A 148 -9.96 7.18 0.18
CA PHE A 148 -8.76 6.51 0.69
C PHE A 148 -7.56 7.44 0.80
N VAL A 149 -7.45 8.43 -0.10
CA VAL A 149 -6.41 9.46 -0.01
C VAL A 149 -6.62 10.33 1.22
N GLU A 150 -7.85 10.76 1.49
CA GLU A 150 -8.20 11.53 2.70
C GLU A 150 -7.89 10.74 3.98
N GLU A 151 -8.29 9.47 4.05
CA GLU A 151 -7.98 8.57 5.17
C GLU A 151 -6.45 8.43 5.35
N ALA A 152 -5.69 8.30 4.26
CA ALA A 152 -4.24 8.18 4.29
C ALA A 152 -3.52 9.47 4.72
N GLN A 153 -4.06 10.63 4.34
CA GLN A 153 -3.60 11.95 4.80
C GLN A 153 -3.82 12.10 6.31
N GLU A 154 -5.00 11.71 6.82
CA GLU A 154 -5.29 11.70 8.25
C GLU A 154 -4.41 10.71 9.01
N ALA A 155 -4.25 9.48 8.51
CA ALA A 155 -3.35 8.49 9.08
C ALA A 155 -1.91 9.01 9.18
N SER A 156 -1.42 9.70 8.14
CA SER A 156 -0.07 10.29 8.13
C SER A 156 0.08 11.40 9.17
N ARG A 157 -0.96 12.21 9.39
CA ARG A 157 -1.01 13.24 10.45
C ARG A 157 -1.01 12.61 11.84
N CYS A 158 -1.86 11.61 12.10
CA CYS A 158 -1.87 10.86 13.36
C CYS A 158 -0.51 10.21 13.63
N ALA A 159 0.10 9.58 12.62
CA ALA A 159 1.43 8.98 12.74
C ALA A 159 2.52 10.00 13.12
N TRP A 160 2.48 11.18 12.50
CA TRP A 160 3.39 12.28 12.85
C TRP A 160 3.19 12.73 14.30
N ALA A 161 1.95 12.97 14.71
CA ALA A 161 1.59 13.38 16.08
C ALA A 161 1.85 12.29 17.13
N GLY A 162 1.92 11.02 16.73
CA GLY A 162 1.98 9.88 17.65
C GLY A 162 0.62 9.57 18.28
N GLU A 163 -0.45 10.00 17.63
CA GLU A 163 -1.83 9.82 18.06
C GLU A 163 -2.47 8.59 17.41
N PRO A 164 -3.49 7.99 18.04
CA PRO A 164 -4.25 6.92 17.42
C PRO A 164 -4.94 7.38 16.13
N CYS A 165 -4.89 6.56 15.09
CA CYS A 165 -5.62 6.78 13.85
C CYS A 165 -7.08 6.27 13.99
N PRO A 166 -8.10 7.04 13.58
CA PRO A 166 -9.50 6.62 13.64
C PRO A 166 -9.86 5.56 12.60
N HIS A 167 -9.01 5.36 11.58
CA HIS A 167 -9.27 4.46 10.47
C HIS A 167 -8.71 3.05 10.70
N ARG A 168 -9.50 2.04 10.33
CA ARG A 168 -9.15 0.61 10.33
C ARG A 168 -8.25 0.24 9.15
N LEU A 169 -7.02 0.74 9.09
CA LEU A 169 -6.14 0.65 7.91
C LEU A 169 -5.75 -0.80 7.55
N ILE A 170 -4.76 -1.37 8.25
CA ILE A 170 -4.17 -2.68 7.92
C ILE A 170 -5.20 -3.81 8.07
N THR A 171 -6.14 -3.63 8.99
CA THR A 171 -7.28 -4.52 9.21
C THR A 171 -8.20 -4.62 7.99
N ARG A 172 -8.51 -3.49 7.31
CA ARG A 172 -9.34 -3.48 6.08
C ARG A 172 -8.62 -4.05 4.87
N TRP A 173 -7.29 -3.93 4.79
CA TRP A 173 -6.53 -4.36 3.62
C TRP A 173 -6.84 -5.79 3.17
N ARG A 174 -6.94 -6.77 4.09
CA ARG A 174 -7.24 -8.17 3.71
C ARG A 174 -8.59 -8.33 3.01
N GLY A 175 -9.60 -7.54 3.41
CA GLY A 175 -10.95 -7.60 2.82
C GLY A 175 -11.12 -6.72 1.58
N GLU A 176 -10.34 -5.65 1.48
CA GLU A 176 -10.46 -4.67 0.39
C GLU A 176 -9.38 -4.77 -0.69
N LYS A 177 -8.38 -5.66 -0.52
CA LYS A 177 -7.32 -5.91 -1.50
C LYS A 177 -7.91 -6.27 -2.86
N PRO A 178 -7.71 -5.44 -3.90
CA PRO A 178 -8.21 -5.76 -5.23
C PRO A 178 -7.49 -6.98 -5.82
N SER A 179 -8.26 -7.89 -6.43
CA SER A 179 -7.70 -9.02 -7.19
C SER A 179 -7.08 -8.59 -8.52
N VAL A 180 -7.55 -7.48 -9.08
CA VAL A 180 -7.02 -6.88 -10.31
C VAL A 180 -5.74 -6.10 -10.00
N PHE A 181 -4.69 -6.37 -10.75
CA PHE A 181 -3.43 -5.64 -10.68
C PHE A 181 -3.53 -4.38 -11.54
N ASP A 182 -3.88 -3.25 -10.93
CA ASP A 182 -3.96 -1.92 -11.56
C ASP A 182 -3.57 -0.83 -10.55
N ASP A 183 -3.72 0.44 -10.93
CA ASP A 183 -3.34 1.54 -10.04
C ASP A 183 -4.29 1.68 -8.84
N THR A 184 -5.51 1.12 -8.89
CA THR A 184 -6.38 1.03 -7.72
C THR A 184 -5.74 0.18 -6.63
N ARG A 185 -5.20 -1.00 -6.97
CA ARG A 185 -4.51 -1.85 -5.99
C ARG A 185 -3.29 -1.18 -5.40
N LYS A 186 -2.50 -0.47 -6.22
CA LYS A 186 -1.33 0.29 -5.73
C LYS A 186 -1.75 1.38 -4.74
N LEU A 187 -2.82 2.13 -5.05
CA LEU A 187 -3.32 3.17 -4.16
C LEU A 187 -3.86 2.60 -2.86
N LEU A 188 -4.72 1.58 -2.91
CA LEU A 188 -5.28 0.97 -1.70
C LEU A 188 -4.17 0.35 -0.85
N ALA A 189 -3.16 -0.28 -1.47
CA ALA A 189 -2.00 -0.79 -0.75
C ALA A 189 -1.22 0.36 -0.08
N ALA A 190 -1.03 1.50 -0.77
CA ALA A 190 -0.42 2.67 -0.19
C ALA A 190 -1.22 3.22 1.00
N ALA A 191 -2.53 3.39 0.85
CA ALA A 191 -3.39 4.01 1.85
C ALA A 191 -3.60 3.12 3.09
N LEU A 192 -3.81 1.81 2.90
CA LEU A 192 -4.19 0.89 3.97
C LEU A 192 -3.00 0.22 4.66
N LEU A 193 -1.80 0.27 4.09
CA LEU A 193 -0.58 -0.29 4.71
C LEU A 193 0.30 0.76 5.42
N ILE A 194 -0.24 1.95 5.67
CA ILE A 194 0.35 2.90 6.61
C ILE A 194 0.23 2.30 8.02
N CYS A 195 1.34 2.19 8.72
CA CYS A 195 1.37 1.67 10.09
C CYS A 195 1.28 2.83 11.08
N VAL A 196 0.19 2.89 11.82
CA VAL A 196 -0.10 3.85 12.89
C VAL A 196 -0.70 3.07 14.06
N PRO A 197 -0.50 3.48 15.32
CA PRO A 197 -1.33 2.96 16.42
C PRO A 197 -2.82 3.14 16.06
N GLU A 198 -3.59 2.06 16.03
CA GLU A 198 -5.05 2.15 15.82
C GLU A 198 -5.70 2.68 17.10
N GLY A 199 -6.69 3.57 16.96
CA GLY A 199 -7.52 3.98 18.10
C GLY A 199 -8.43 2.85 18.60
N PRO A 200 -9.03 3.00 19.80
CA PRO A 200 -10.09 2.09 20.22
C PRO A 200 -11.23 2.17 19.20
N HIS A 201 -11.49 1.05 18.51
CA HIS A 201 -12.53 0.96 17.51
C HIS A 201 -13.89 1.18 18.18
N ALA A 202 -14.65 2.17 17.71
CA ALA A 202 -16.10 2.15 17.89
C ALA A 202 -16.64 1.06 16.96
N ASP A 203 -16.97 -0.09 17.52
CA ASP A 203 -17.65 -1.16 16.81
C ASP A 203 -18.94 -0.60 16.18
N ALA A 204 -19.04 -0.72 14.85
CA ALA A 204 -20.26 -0.49 14.07
C ALA A 204 -20.37 -1.59 13.01
#